data_AF-A0A182KGU0-F1
#
_entry.id   AF-A0A182KGU0-F1
#
_cell.length_a   1.000
_cell.length_b   1.000
_cell.length_c   1.000
_cell.angle_alpha   90.00
_cell.angle_beta   90.00
_cell.angle_gamma   90.00
#
_symmetry.space_group_name_H-M   'P 1'
#
loop_
_entity.id
_entity.type
_entity.pdbx_description
1 polymer ?
#
loop_
_entity_poly.entity_id
_entity_poly.type
_entity_poly.pdbx_seq_one_letter_code
_entity_poly.pdbx_strand_id
1 'polypeptide(L)'
;MLKKVKLFCFFALCFAALVQSETVQDCEDKLPPSLKSRLCEIRQYKIIEGPEMDKHIDCVMKALDFVYSDGRGDYHKLYDPLNIIELDKRHDVNLETCIGECVRVPTSQRAHVFYKCLLKSTTGRTFKKVFDLMELKKSGKRSNILTALDAVETYDGVYTDSVDACLSRAKKLSGAERSGSFYNCMLRTESAQNFRDALELQELRMASKWPESDRFDRSKVQQFMRELNNQLQC
;
A
#
# COMPACT_ATOMS: atom_id res chain seq x y z
N MET A 1 19.33 -63.05 24.25
CA MET A 1 19.55 -61.63 24.59
C MET A 1 19.41 -60.80 23.32
N LEU A 2 18.31 -60.05 23.17
CA LEU A 2 18.12 -59.11 22.05
C LEU A 2 17.53 -57.82 22.64
N LYS A 3 18.38 -56.80 22.81
CA LYS A 3 17.95 -55.49 23.34
C LYS A 3 17.29 -54.71 22.21
N LYS A 4 15.98 -54.44 22.35
CA LYS A 4 15.22 -53.54 21.47
C LYS A 4 15.70 -52.11 21.69
N VAL A 5 16.43 -51.56 20.72
CA VAL A 5 16.80 -50.14 20.68
C VAL A 5 15.54 -49.37 20.26
N LYS A 6 14.98 -48.56 21.16
CA LYS A 6 13.91 -47.61 20.83
C LYS A 6 14.56 -46.36 20.22
N LEU A 7 14.45 -46.24 18.90
CA LEU A 7 14.73 -45.03 18.14
C LEU A 7 13.65 -43.99 18.48
N PHE A 8 13.94 -43.09 19.43
CA PHE A 8 13.13 -41.89 19.65
C PHE A 8 13.56 -40.83 18.64
N CYS A 9 12.84 -40.74 17.51
CA CYS A 9 12.87 -39.55 16.67
C CYS A 9 12.16 -38.41 17.43
N PHE A 10 12.93 -37.58 18.13
CA PHE A 10 12.46 -36.25 18.50
C PHE A 10 12.29 -35.45 17.20
N PHE A 11 11.06 -35.44 16.68
CA PHE A 11 10.61 -34.43 15.72
C PHE A 11 10.75 -33.07 16.42
N ALA A 12 11.87 -32.40 16.19
CA ALA A 12 11.98 -30.97 16.41
C ALA A 12 10.97 -30.33 15.46
N LEU A 13 9.78 -30.03 15.98
CA LEU A 13 8.84 -29.10 15.38
C LEU A 13 9.56 -27.75 15.29
N CYS A 14 10.23 -27.53 14.16
CA CYS A 14 10.49 -26.19 13.67
C CYS A 14 9.13 -25.53 13.50
N PHE A 15 8.65 -24.88 14.56
CA PHE A 15 7.79 -23.71 14.41
C PHE A 15 8.65 -22.69 13.67
N ALA A 16 8.66 -22.77 12.34
CA ALA A 16 8.93 -21.60 11.54
C ALA A 16 7.92 -20.58 12.03
N ALA A 17 8.38 -19.59 12.79
CA ALA A 17 7.60 -18.42 13.10
C ALA A 17 7.10 -17.91 11.74
N LEU A 18 5.82 -18.14 11.47
CA LEU A 18 5.13 -17.49 10.38
C LEU A 18 5.20 -16.01 10.75
N VAL A 19 6.19 -15.31 10.20
CA VAL A 19 6.21 -13.84 10.23
C VAL A 19 5.00 -13.45 9.40
N GLN A 20 3.85 -13.29 10.07
CA GLN A 20 2.71 -12.62 9.49
C GLN A 20 3.22 -11.22 9.13
N SER A 21 3.31 -10.93 7.84
CA SER A 21 3.62 -9.58 7.40
C SER A 21 2.46 -8.70 7.85
N GLU A 22 2.72 -7.82 8.81
CA GLU A 22 1.72 -6.89 9.33
C GLU A 22 1.21 -6.01 8.18
N THR A 23 -0.10 -5.74 8.18
CA THR A 23 -0.74 -4.78 7.26
C THR A 23 -0.77 -3.39 7.89
N VAL A 24 -1.09 -2.36 7.09
CA VAL A 24 -1.30 -0.99 7.62
C VAL A 24 -2.43 -0.99 8.66
N GLN A 25 -3.49 -1.76 8.43
CA GLN A 25 -4.59 -1.92 9.39
C GLN A 25 -4.10 -2.49 10.72
N ASP A 26 -3.24 -3.52 10.70
CA ASP A 26 -2.67 -4.11 11.92
C ASP A 26 -1.82 -3.08 12.69
N CYS A 27 -1.12 -2.18 11.98
CA CYS A 27 -0.37 -1.09 12.60
C CYS A 27 -1.28 -0.02 13.24
N GLU A 28 -2.45 0.23 12.67
CA GLU A 28 -3.44 1.19 13.17
C GLU A 28 -4.23 0.67 14.35
N ASP A 29 -4.56 -0.61 14.34
CA ASP A 29 -5.26 -1.27 15.45
C ASP A 29 -4.43 -1.24 16.74
N LYS A 30 -3.10 -1.17 16.60
CA LYS A 30 -2.11 -1.03 17.70
C LYS A 30 -1.87 0.41 18.15
N LEU A 31 -2.51 1.42 17.55
CA LEU A 31 -2.31 2.82 17.94
C LEU A 31 -2.72 3.06 19.40
N PRO A 32 -1.90 3.79 20.18
CA PRO A 32 -2.31 4.24 21.50
C PRO A 32 -3.47 5.24 21.40
N PRO A 33 -4.29 5.41 22.46
CA PRO A 33 -5.46 6.30 22.43
C PRO A 33 -5.16 7.75 21.99
N SER A 34 -3.98 8.27 22.35
CA SER A 34 -3.44 9.57 21.95
C SER A 34 -3.37 9.76 20.43
N LEU A 35 -2.96 8.72 19.70
CA LEU A 35 -2.86 8.73 18.24
C LEU A 35 -4.12 8.20 17.57
N LYS A 36 -4.85 7.30 18.21
CA LYS A 36 -6.10 6.76 17.66
C LYS A 36 -7.16 7.85 17.48
N SER A 37 -7.22 8.82 18.40
CA SER A 37 -8.05 10.03 18.25
C SER A 37 -7.59 10.98 17.14
N ARG A 38 -6.40 10.76 16.58
CA ARG A 38 -5.78 11.55 15.50
C ARG A 38 -5.52 10.73 14.24
N LEU A 39 -6.12 9.54 14.14
CA LEU A 39 -5.94 8.62 13.02
C LEU A 39 -6.19 9.31 11.66
N CYS A 40 -7.10 10.26 11.66
CA CYS A 40 -7.52 10.95 10.47
C CYS A 40 -6.44 11.92 9.97
N GLU A 41 -5.83 12.65 10.90
CA GLU A 41 -4.65 13.47 10.62
C GLU A 41 -3.53 12.58 10.03
N ILE A 42 -3.34 11.38 10.59
CA ILE A 42 -2.35 10.41 10.12
C ILE A 42 -2.65 9.97 8.68
N ARG A 43 -3.89 9.55 8.39
CA ARG A 43 -4.37 9.13 7.06
C ARG A 43 -4.33 10.24 6.02
N GLN A 44 -4.41 11.50 6.44
CA GLN A 44 -4.21 12.68 5.58
C GLN A 44 -2.75 13.07 5.40
N TYR A 45 -1.81 12.23 5.86
CA TYR A 45 -0.37 12.49 5.80
C TYR A 45 0.07 13.72 6.60
N LYS A 46 -0.69 14.12 7.64
CA LYS A 46 -0.24 15.17 8.55
C LYS A 46 0.91 14.64 9.38
N ILE A 47 1.98 15.42 9.44
CA ILE A 47 3.18 15.07 10.19
C ILE A 47 2.91 15.31 11.67
N ILE A 48 2.95 14.23 12.46
CA ILE A 48 2.79 14.25 13.91
C ILE A 48 4.12 13.83 14.52
N GLU A 49 4.69 14.63 15.41
CA GLU A 49 5.96 14.30 16.06
C GLU A 49 5.76 13.47 17.34
N GLY A 50 6.77 12.67 17.69
CA GLY A 50 6.84 11.97 18.98
C GLY A 50 7.05 10.45 18.87
N PRO A 51 7.49 9.81 19.96
CA PRO A 51 7.94 8.42 19.96
C PRO A 51 6.83 7.40 19.65
N GLU A 52 5.57 7.73 19.96
CA GLU A 52 4.43 6.90 19.58
C GLU A 52 4.22 6.91 18.06
N MET A 53 4.36 8.08 17.44
CA MET A 53 4.23 8.21 15.99
C MET A 53 5.42 7.61 15.26
N ASP A 54 6.63 7.75 15.82
CA ASP A 54 7.84 7.10 15.30
C ASP A 54 7.62 5.58 15.16
N LYS A 55 7.09 4.94 16.22
CA LYS A 55 6.76 3.50 16.21
C LYS A 55 5.67 3.15 15.20
N HIS A 56 4.62 3.96 15.12
CA HIS A 56 3.54 3.70 14.18
C HIS A 56 4.01 3.80 12.72
N ILE A 57 4.75 4.85 12.36
CA ILE A 57 5.30 5.00 11.00
C ILE A 57 6.32 3.91 10.70
N ASP A 58 7.15 3.50 11.67
CA ASP A 58 8.05 2.37 11.49
C ASP A 58 7.29 1.07 11.17
N CYS A 59 6.21 0.77 11.88
CA CYS A 59 5.33 -0.36 11.57
C CYS A 59 4.77 -0.27 10.15
N VAL A 60 4.17 0.87 9.80
CA VAL A 60 3.49 1.07 8.51
C VAL A 60 4.47 1.02 7.34
N MET A 61 5.62 1.68 7.45
CA MET A 61 6.63 1.68 6.38
C MET A 61 7.22 0.28 6.18
N LYS A 62 7.30 -0.55 7.22
CA LYS A 62 7.70 -1.97 7.12
C LYS A 62 6.61 -2.84 6.50
N ALA A 63 5.34 -2.65 6.87
CA ALA A 63 4.20 -3.35 6.29
C ALA A 63 4.15 -3.19 4.76
N LEU A 64 4.53 -2.01 4.27
CA LEU A 64 4.58 -1.66 2.85
C LEU A 64 5.89 -2.03 2.14
N ASP A 65 6.88 -2.58 2.85
CA ASP A 65 8.25 -2.82 2.39
C ASP A 65 8.98 -1.56 1.88
N PHE A 66 8.68 -0.37 2.41
CA PHE A 66 9.36 0.87 2.01
C PHE A 66 10.66 1.14 2.76
N VAL A 67 10.87 0.44 3.87
CA VAL A 67 12.07 0.52 4.69
C VAL A 67 12.59 -0.88 5.02
N TYR A 68 13.89 -0.95 5.28
CA TYR A 68 14.52 -2.13 5.87
C TYR A 68 14.05 -2.38 7.31
N SER A 69 14.41 -3.53 7.87
CA SER A 69 14.06 -3.90 9.25
C SER A 69 14.57 -2.90 10.30
N ASP A 70 15.62 -2.14 9.98
CA ASP A 70 16.18 -1.09 10.84
C ASP A 70 15.62 0.32 10.54
N GLY A 71 14.54 0.41 9.75
CA GLY A 71 13.83 1.65 9.45
C GLY A 71 14.51 2.53 8.39
N ARG A 72 15.63 2.11 7.79
CA ARG A 72 16.25 2.85 6.68
C ARG A 72 15.40 2.74 5.42
N GLY A 73 15.24 3.83 4.67
CA GLY A 73 14.56 3.82 3.38
C GLY A 73 15.15 2.83 2.38
N ASP A 74 14.29 2.09 1.68
CA ASP A 74 14.69 1.20 0.59
C ASP A 74 14.46 1.87 -0.76
N TYR A 75 15.55 2.36 -1.35
CA TYR A 75 15.55 3.02 -2.66
C TYR A 75 14.88 2.16 -3.74
N HIS A 76 15.24 0.89 -3.83
CA HIS A 76 14.78 0.01 -4.91
C HIS A 76 13.30 -0.32 -4.80
N LYS A 77 12.72 -0.25 -3.60
CA LYS A 77 11.30 -0.46 -3.37
C LYS A 77 10.43 0.74 -3.74
N LEU A 78 11.01 1.93 -3.87
CA LEU A 78 10.28 3.16 -4.15
C LEU A 78 10.61 3.77 -5.51
N TYR A 79 11.84 3.65 -6.01
CA TYR A 79 12.27 4.29 -7.24
C TYR A 79 11.39 3.91 -8.45
N ASP A 80 11.22 2.61 -8.69
CA ASP A 80 10.40 2.15 -9.80
C ASP A 80 8.94 2.53 -9.60
N PRO A 81 8.26 2.22 -8.47
CA PRO A 81 6.87 2.63 -8.27
C PRO A 81 6.62 4.13 -8.47
N LEU A 82 7.54 4.99 -8.00
CA LEU A 82 7.46 6.43 -8.19
C LEU A 82 7.52 6.79 -9.68
N ASN A 83 8.57 6.35 -10.38
CA ASN A 83 8.79 6.65 -11.80
C ASN A 83 7.74 6.06 -12.73
N ILE A 84 7.05 5.01 -12.27
CA ILE A 84 5.98 4.46 -13.07
C ILE A 84 4.69 5.30 -12.92
N ILE A 85 4.39 5.84 -11.74
CA ILE A 85 3.27 6.79 -11.54
C ILE A 85 3.56 8.14 -12.21
N GLU A 86 4.77 8.67 -12.03
CA GLU A 86 5.22 9.94 -12.61
C GLU A 86 6.70 9.84 -12.92
N LEU A 87 7.08 9.91 -14.20
CA LEU A 87 8.49 9.83 -14.58
C LEU A 87 9.17 11.16 -14.28
N ASP A 88 9.98 11.20 -13.22
CA ASP A 88 10.70 12.41 -12.79
C ASP A 88 12.08 12.06 -12.24
N LYS A 89 13.12 12.66 -12.83
CA LYS A 89 14.52 12.50 -12.39
C LYS A 89 14.75 12.96 -10.94
N ARG A 90 13.90 13.84 -10.41
CA ARG A 90 13.98 14.31 -9.02
C ARG A 90 13.65 13.22 -8.01
N HIS A 91 12.98 12.14 -8.40
CA HIS A 91 12.71 11.02 -7.50
C HIS A 91 14.00 10.40 -6.97
N ASP A 92 15.00 10.24 -7.84
CA ASP A 92 16.32 9.73 -7.51
C ASP A 92 16.98 10.55 -6.39
N VAL A 93 17.17 11.84 -6.66
CA VAL A 93 17.83 12.79 -5.75
C VAL A 93 17.10 12.88 -4.40
N ASN A 94 15.77 12.91 -4.41
CA ASN A 94 14.98 12.97 -3.18
C ASN A 94 15.10 11.68 -2.36
N LEU A 95 15.07 10.50 -2.99
CA LEU A 95 15.23 9.23 -2.29
C LEU A 95 16.61 9.14 -1.64
N GLU A 96 17.68 9.44 -2.38
CA GLU A 96 19.05 9.43 -1.84
C GLU A 96 19.21 10.41 -0.67
N THR A 97 18.68 11.63 -0.82
CA THR A 97 18.71 12.66 0.23
C THR A 97 17.99 12.18 1.48
N CYS A 98 16.76 11.69 1.35
CA CYS A 98 15.95 11.24 2.48
C CYS A 98 16.53 10.00 3.16
N ILE A 99 17.15 9.08 2.41
CA ILE A 99 17.88 7.94 2.98
C ILE A 99 19.08 8.45 3.78
N GLY A 100 19.85 9.41 3.23
CA GLY A 100 20.97 10.04 3.91
C GLY A 100 20.59 10.75 5.21
N GLU A 101 19.41 11.38 5.26
CA GLU A 101 18.90 12.00 6.50
C GLU A 101 18.49 10.96 7.54
N CYS A 102 17.78 9.91 7.14
CA CYS A 102 17.27 8.94 8.12
C CYS A 102 18.39 8.13 8.79
N VAL A 103 19.52 7.87 8.13
CA VAL A 103 20.62 7.10 8.76
C VAL A 103 21.36 7.86 9.85
N ARG A 104 21.17 9.18 9.95
CA ARG A 104 21.80 10.05 10.95
C ARG A 104 21.06 10.09 12.29
N VAL A 105 19.88 9.47 12.37
CA VAL A 105 19.08 9.40 13.60
C VAL A 105 19.06 7.98 14.18
N PRO A 106 18.69 7.80 15.46
CA PRO A 106 18.53 6.48 16.06
C PRO A 106 17.57 5.60 15.27
N THR A 107 17.80 4.29 15.28
CA THR A 107 17.01 3.27 14.56
C THR A 107 15.50 3.45 14.75
N SER A 108 15.07 3.78 15.96
CA SER A 108 13.65 3.98 16.30
C SER A 108 12.99 5.17 15.61
N GLN A 109 13.74 6.09 15.01
CA GLN A 109 13.23 7.31 14.36
C GLN A 109 13.40 7.29 12.83
N ARG A 110 14.19 6.36 12.29
CA ARG A 110 14.64 6.41 10.89
C ARG A 110 13.48 6.39 9.90
N ALA A 111 12.54 5.47 10.06
CA ALA A 111 11.41 5.34 9.16
C ALA A 111 10.56 6.61 9.12
N HIS A 112 10.35 7.23 10.29
CA HIS A 112 9.58 8.46 10.39
C HIS A 112 10.31 9.68 9.82
N VAL A 113 11.63 9.80 10.03
CA VAL A 113 12.45 10.83 9.37
C VAL A 113 12.42 10.66 7.85
N PHE A 114 12.57 9.43 7.36
CA PHE A 114 12.50 9.12 5.93
C PHE A 114 11.13 9.50 5.33
N TYR A 115 10.04 9.07 5.97
CA TYR A 115 8.66 9.40 5.60
C TYR A 115 8.41 10.92 5.54
N LYS A 116 8.81 11.66 6.59
CA LYS A 116 8.66 13.13 6.64
C LYS A 116 9.43 13.82 5.52
N CYS A 117 10.66 13.37 5.26
CA CYS A 117 11.49 13.93 4.19
C CYS A 117 10.81 13.76 2.82
N LEU A 118 10.33 12.55 2.50
CA LEU A 118 9.64 12.30 1.23
C LEU A 118 8.38 13.15 1.09
N LEU A 119 7.56 13.25 2.13
CA LEU A 119 6.35 14.08 2.11
C LEU A 119 6.61 15.57 1.87
N LYS A 120 7.72 16.09 2.38
CA LYS A 120 8.12 17.50 2.22
C LYS A 120 8.87 17.76 0.91
N SER A 121 9.37 16.72 0.25
CA SER A 121 10.10 16.83 -1.01
C SER A 121 9.18 17.09 -2.20
N THR A 122 9.77 17.38 -3.36
CA THR A 122 9.04 17.46 -4.64
C THR A 122 8.43 16.11 -5.06
N THR A 123 8.89 14.99 -4.47
CA THR A 123 8.34 13.64 -4.69
C THR A 123 7.10 13.35 -3.84
N GLY A 124 6.76 14.21 -2.86
CA GLY A 124 5.74 13.91 -1.84
C GLY A 124 4.37 13.57 -2.42
N ARG A 125 3.93 14.25 -3.48
CA ARG A 125 2.63 13.95 -4.13
C ARG A 125 2.61 12.55 -4.75
N THR A 126 3.68 12.15 -5.42
CA THR A 126 3.81 10.83 -6.06
C THR A 126 4.01 9.74 -5.02
N PHE A 127 4.75 10.03 -3.96
CA PHE A 127 4.94 9.12 -2.83
C PHE A 127 3.62 8.75 -2.16
N LYS A 128 2.71 9.70 -1.90
CA LYS A 128 1.37 9.41 -1.38
C LYS A 128 0.61 8.41 -2.26
N LYS A 129 0.61 8.62 -3.59
CA LYS A 129 -0.04 7.70 -4.54
C LYS A 129 0.59 6.29 -4.51
N VAL A 130 1.92 6.19 -4.41
CA VAL A 130 2.62 4.89 -4.28
C VAL A 130 2.24 4.22 -2.97
N PHE A 131 2.15 4.98 -1.87
CA PHE A 131 1.80 4.50 -0.55
C PHE A 131 0.39 3.90 -0.54
N ASP A 132 -0.62 4.68 -0.97
CA ASP A 132 -2.02 4.23 -1.05
C ASP A 132 -2.15 2.96 -1.91
N LEU A 133 -1.47 2.95 -3.06
CA LEU A 133 -1.45 1.80 -3.96
C LEU A 133 -0.88 0.54 -3.29
N MET A 134 0.23 0.69 -2.58
CA MET A 134 0.92 -0.45 -1.98
C MET A 134 0.12 -1.01 -0.80
N GLU A 135 -0.59 -0.16 -0.05
CA GLU A 135 -1.55 -0.60 0.97
C GLU A 135 -2.69 -1.44 0.35
N LEU A 136 -3.31 -0.95 -0.73
CA LEU A 136 -4.39 -1.66 -1.43
C LEU A 136 -3.94 -3.03 -1.93
N LYS A 137 -2.71 -3.12 -2.45
CA LYS A 137 -2.12 -4.36 -2.94
C LYS A 137 -1.79 -5.33 -1.80
N LYS A 138 -1.20 -4.84 -0.71
CA LYS A 138 -0.77 -5.65 0.44
C LYS A 138 -1.95 -6.21 1.22
N SER A 139 -3.08 -5.51 1.23
CA SER A 139 -4.33 -5.97 1.84
C SER A 139 -5.11 -7.00 1.00
N GLY A 140 -4.58 -7.46 -0.15
CA GLY A 140 -5.20 -8.54 -0.94
C GLY A 140 -6.46 -8.15 -1.71
N LYS A 141 -6.79 -6.85 -1.77
CA LYS A 141 -8.04 -6.29 -2.35
C LYS A 141 -8.19 -6.43 -3.88
N ARG A 142 -7.32 -7.19 -4.55
CA ARG A 142 -7.22 -7.33 -6.02
C ARG A 142 -8.43 -7.99 -6.68
N SER A 143 -9.06 -8.96 -6.03
CA SER A 143 -10.25 -9.65 -6.57
C SER A 143 -11.43 -8.70 -6.75
N ASN A 144 -11.54 -7.73 -5.86
CA ASN A 144 -12.70 -6.84 -5.83
C ASN A 144 -12.57 -5.68 -6.83
N ILE A 145 -11.34 -5.35 -7.23
CA ILE A 145 -11.05 -4.32 -8.25
C ILE A 145 -11.57 -4.75 -9.63
N LEU A 146 -11.50 -6.04 -9.99
CA LEU A 146 -12.08 -6.56 -11.24
C LEU A 146 -13.60 -6.41 -11.23
N THR A 147 -14.27 -6.78 -10.14
CA THR A 147 -15.72 -6.59 -9.96
C THR A 147 -16.14 -5.13 -9.92
N ALA A 148 -15.26 -4.23 -9.48
CA ALA A 148 -15.52 -2.79 -9.53
C ALA A 148 -15.32 -2.22 -10.93
N LEU A 149 -14.33 -2.70 -11.70
CA LEU A 149 -14.15 -2.36 -13.11
C LEU A 149 -15.37 -2.74 -13.94
N ASP A 150 -15.88 -3.97 -13.75
CA ASP A 150 -17.12 -4.44 -14.41
C ASP A 150 -18.34 -3.57 -14.09
N ALA A 151 -18.34 -2.88 -12.95
CA ALA A 151 -19.43 -1.99 -12.54
C ALA A 151 -19.29 -0.57 -13.11
N VAL A 152 -18.07 -0.13 -13.41
CA VAL A 152 -17.75 1.23 -13.89
C VAL A 152 -17.87 1.34 -15.41
N GLU A 153 -17.53 0.29 -16.14
CA GLU A 153 -17.59 0.29 -17.60
C GLU A 153 -18.89 -0.29 -18.14
N THR A 154 -19.80 0.61 -18.52
CA THR A 154 -20.93 0.28 -19.38
C THR A 154 -20.45 0.05 -20.82
N TYR A 155 -20.18 -1.20 -21.15
CA TYR A 155 -20.21 -1.79 -22.50
C TYR A 155 -19.28 -1.17 -23.57
N ASP A 156 -18.08 -1.76 -23.72
CA ASP A 156 -17.33 -1.87 -24.99
C ASP A 156 -16.22 -2.96 -24.97
N GLY A 157 -15.82 -3.49 -23.80
CA GLY A 157 -14.78 -4.52 -23.69
C GLY A 157 -13.35 -4.00 -23.83
N VAL A 158 -13.17 -2.69 -23.97
CA VAL A 158 -11.84 -2.05 -24.13
C VAL A 158 -10.99 -2.24 -22.88
N TYR A 159 -11.61 -2.30 -21.71
CA TYR A 159 -10.91 -2.59 -20.47
C TYR A 159 -10.51 -4.04 -20.33
N THR A 160 -11.25 -4.99 -20.89
CA THR A 160 -10.85 -6.40 -20.83
C THR A 160 -9.55 -6.60 -21.61
N ASP A 161 -9.38 -5.94 -22.75
CA ASP A 161 -8.14 -5.94 -23.52
C ASP A 161 -7.00 -5.25 -22.75
N SER A 162 -7.28 -4.09 -22.13
CA SER A 162 -6.33 -3.37 -21.29
C SER A 162 -5.88 -4.20 -20.09
N VAL A 163 -6.83 -4.82 -19.38
CA VAL A 163 -6.59 -5.69 -18.22
C VAL A 163 -5.81 -6.92 -18.64
N ASP A 164 -6.19 -7.61 -19.71
CA ASP A 164 -5.49 -8.81 -20.19
C ASP A 164 -4.09 -8.51 -20.68
N ALA A 165 -3.91 -7.41 -21.43
CA ALA A 165 -2.59 -6.94 -21.84
C ALA A 165 -1.72 -6.62 -20.62
N CYS A 166 -2.27 -5.90 -19.64
CA CYS A 166 -1.55 -5.54 -18.42
C CYS A 166 -1.28 -6.75 -17.52
N LEU A 167 -2.20 -7.71 -17.42
CA LEU A 167 -2.02 -8.96 -16.69
C LEU A 167 -0.98 -9.84 -17.37
N SER A 168 -0.99 -9.94 -18.69
CA SER A 168 0.00 -10.69 -19.47
C SER A 168 1.41 -10.13 -19.28
N ARG A 169 1.56 -8.80 -19.29
CA ARG A 169 2.82 -8.12 -18.96
C ARG A 169 3.25 -8.41 -17.52
N ALA A 170 2.34 -8.29 -16.57
CA ALA A 170 2.62 -8.50 -15.16
C ALA A 170 2.92 -9.98 -14.82
N LYS A 171 2.33 -10.95 -15.53
CA LYS A 171 2.54 -12.40 -15.31
C LYS A 171 4.01 -12.81 -15.43
N LYS A 172 4.81 -12.08 -16.20
CA LYS A 172 6.26 -12.29 -16.37
C LYS A 172 7.08 -11.90 -15.15
N LEU A 173 6.48 -11.17 -14.20
CA LEU A 173 7.14 -10.65 -13.00
C LEU A 173 6.76 -11.46 -11.76
N SER A 174 7.64 -11.45 -10.75
CA SER A 174 7.45 -12.21 -9.52
C SER A 174 6.75 -11.39 -8.43
N GLY A 175 5.99 -12.08 -7.55
CA GLY A 175 5.46 -11.53 -6.30
C GLY A 175 4.97 -10.07 -6.36
N ALA A 176 5.64 -9.20 -5.59
CA ALA A 176 5.27 -7.79 -5.45
C ALA A 176 5.44 -6.97 -6.75
N GLU A 177 6.34 -7.33 -7.66
CA GLU A 177 6.54 -6.54 -8.90
C GLU A 177 5.31 -6.64 -9.82
N ARG A 178 4.64 -7.80 -9.79
CA ARG A 178 3.48 -8.13 -10.61
C ARG A 178 2.32 -7.13 -10.44
N SER A 179 1.86 -6.85 -9.22
CA SER A 179 0.69 -5.97 -9.06
C SER A 179 1.02 -4.49 -9.25
N GLY A 180 2.25 -4.08 -8.95
CA GLY A 180 2.71 -2.72 -9.24
C GLY A 180 2.77 -2.47 -10.76
N SER A 181 3.38 -3.41 -11.49
CA SER A 181 3.42 -3.38 -12.96
C SER A 181 2.02 -3.39 -13.58
N PHE A 182 1.10 -4.22 -13.08
CA PHE A 182 -0.29 -4.23 -13.55
C PHE A 182 -0.99 -2.88 -13.34
N TYR A 183 -0.95 -2.34 -12.11
CA TYR A 183 -1.62 -1.08 -11.78
C TYR A 183 -1.12 0.07 -12.64
N ASN A 184 0.19 0.15 -12.76
CA ASN A 184 0.85 1.16 -13.55
C ASN A 184 0.59 1.04 -15.05
N CYS A 185 0.50 -0.19 -15.55
CA CYS A 185 0.09 -0.45 -16.92
C CYS A 185 -1.34 0.09 -17.13
N MET A 186 -2.29 -0.23 -16.24
CA MET A 186 -3.67 0.25 -16.32
C MET A 186 -3.76 1.78 -16.32
N LEU A 187 -2.96 2.47 -15.52
CA LEU A 187 -2.91 3.94 -15.50
C LEU A 187 -2.41 4.58 -16.79
N ARG A 188 -1.79 3.80 -17.69
CA ARG A 188 -1.31 4.25 -19.00
C ARG A 188 -2.19 3.79 -20.17
N THR A 189 -3.27 3.08 -19.88
CA THR A 189 -4.26 2.68 -20.88
C THR A 189 -5.33 3.73 -21.07
N GLU A 190 -6.12 3.61 -22.12
CA GLU A 190 -7.31 4.43 -22.32
C GLU A 190 -8.38 4.22 -21.22
N SER A 191 -8.39 3.06 -20.56
CA SER A 191 -9.24 2.77 -19.39
C SER A 191 -8.71 3.36 -18.08
N ALA A 192 -7.68 4.21 -18.08
CA ALA A 192 -7.06 4.72 -16.85
C ALA A 192 -8.05 5.46 -15.92
N GLN A 193 -9.00 6.22 -16.47
CA GLN A 193 -10.01 6.91 -15.66
C GLN A 193 -11.00 5.92 -15.04
N ASN A 194 -11.49 4.96 -15.83
CA ASN A 194 -12.40 3.93 -15.34
C ASN A 194 -11.73 3.04 -14.29
N PHE A 195 -10.44 2.77 -14.45
CA PHE A 195 -9.63 2.08 -13.44
C PHE A 195 -9.54 2.85 -12.12
N ARG A 196 -9.35 4.18 -12.16
CA ARG A 196 -9.38 5.02 -10.94
C ARG A 196 -10.76 4.99 -10.27
N ASP A 197 -11.81 5.17 -11.05
CA ASP A 197 -13.18 5.15 -10.55
C ASP A 197 -13.55 3.79 -9.93
N ALA A 198 -13.04 2.69 -10.49
CA ALA A 198 -13.24 1.34 -9.96
C ALA A 198 -12.54 1.12 -8.62
N LEU A 199 -11.35 1.69 -8.44
CA LEU A 199 -10.64 1.66 -7.16
C LEU A 199 -11.42 2.42 -6.08
N GLU A 200 -11.91 3.62 -6.42
CA GLU A 200 -12.73 4.45 -5.52
C GLU A 200 -14.06 3.75 -5.16
N LEU A 201 -14.78 3.21 -6.16
CA LEU A 201 -16.00 2.44 -5.92
C LEU A 201 -15.74 1.24 -5.01
N GLN A 202 -14.61 0.55 -5.21
CA GLN A 202 -14.25 -0.58 -4.38
C GLN A 202 -13.95 -0.17 -2.94
N GLU A 203 -13.33 0.98 -2.74
CA GLU A 203 -13.10 1.57 -1.43
C GLU A 203 -14.42 1.85 -0.69
N LEU A 204 -15.40 2.47 -1.37
CA LEU A 204 -16.73 2.69 -0.81
C LEU A 204 -17.46 1.40 -0.44
N ARG A 205 -17.36 0.37 -1.28
CA ARG A 205 -17.98 -0.94 -1.00
C ARG A 205 -17.40 -1.58 0.25
N MET A 206 -16.07 -1.58 0.41
CA MET A 206 -15.44 -2.12 1.61
C MET A 206 -15.79 -1.34 2.87
N ALA A 207 -15.94 -0.02 2.75
CA ALA A 207 -16.39 0.83 3.85
C ALA A 207 -17.92 0.74 4.11
N SER A 208 -18.63 -0.14 3.39
CA SER A 208 -20.09 -0.27 3.44
C SER A 208 -20.84 1.05 3.19
N LYS A 209 -20.23 1.96 2.39
CA LYS A 209 -20.80 3.26 2.01
C LYS A 209 -21.46 3.23 0.64
N TRP A 210 -21.18 2.22 -0.17
CA TRP A 210 -21.87 2.01 -1.44
C TRP A 210 -22.88 0.87 -1.33
N PRO A 211 -24.19 1.10 -1.54
CA PRO A 211 -25.18 0.02 -1.55
C PRO A 211 -24.91 -0.98 -2.69
N GLU A 212 -25.01 -2.28 -2.41
CA GLU A 212 -24.79 -3.32 -3.44
C GLU A 212 -25.77 -3.24 -4.63
N SER A 213 -26.97 -2.70 -4.38
CA SER A 213 -28.01 -2.48 -5.40
C SER A 213 -27.74 -1.28 -6.31
N ASP A 214 -26.85 -0.37 -5.91
CA ASP A 214 -26.64 0.89 -6.60
C ASP A 214 -25.70 0.71 -7.79
N ARG A 215 -26.17 1.12 -8.98
CA ARG A 215 -25.35 1.19 -10.19
C ARG A 215 -24.30 2.29 -10.04
N PHE A 216 -23.13 2.07 -10.65
CA PHE A 216 -22.06 3.05 -10.66
C PHE A 216 -22.55 4.40 -11.21
N ASP A 217 -22.22 5.45 -10.48
CA ASP A 217 -22.37 6.84 -10.89
C ASP A 217 -21.13 7.58 -10.42
N ARG A 218 -20.35 8.11 -11.36
CA ARG A 218 -19.06 8.77 -11.07
C ARG A 218 -19.22 9.94 -10.11
N SER A 219 -20.25 10.77 -10.29
CA SER A 219 -20.47 11.95 -9.44
C SER A 219 -20.86 11.54 -8.02
N LYS A 220 -21.67 10.49 -7.88
CA LYS A 220 -22.05 9.92 -6.59
C LYS A 220 -20.88 9.22 -5.90
N VAL A 221 -20.05 8.47 -6.64
CA VAL A 221 -18.82 7.86 -6.11
C VAL A 221 -17.89 8.94 -5.58
N GLN A 222 -17.63 9.99 -6.36
CA GLN A 222 -16.79 11.10 -5.91
C GLN A 222 -17.37 11.83 -4.69
N GLN A 223 -18.70 11.97 -4.62
CA GLN A 223 -19.36 12.55 -3.44
C GLN A 223 -19.21 11.64 -2.22
N PHE A 224 -19.49 10.35 -2.36
CA PHE A 224 -19.42 9.40 -1.26
C PHE A 224 -17.98 9.16 -0.82
N MET A 225 -17.01 9.27 -1.72
CA MET A 225 -15.59 9.25 -1.36
C MET A 225 -15.23 10.48 -0.55
N ARG A 226 -15.72 11.68 -0.93
CA ARG A 226 -15.57 12.88 -0.09
C ARG A 226 -16.22 12.70 1.28
N GLU A 227 -17.42 12.11 1.34
CA GLU A 227 -18.11 11.84 2.60
C GLU A 227 -17.46 10.75 3.44
N LEU A 228 -16.96 9.68 2.83
CA LEU A 228 -16.21 8.62 3.49
C LEU A 228 -14.91 9.18 4.07
N ASN A 229 -14.18 9.96 3.29
CA ASN A 229 -13.01 10.70 3.77
C ASN A 229 -13.41 11.58 4.97
N ASN A 230 -14.47 12.39 4.84
CA ASN A 230 -14.97 13.24 5.93
C ASN A 230 -15.46 12.44 7.17
N GLN A 231 -16.05 11.24 7.01
CA GLN A 231 -16.59 10.39 8.09
C GLN A 231 -15.53 9.56 8.80
N LEU A 232 -14.47 9.20 8.08
CA LEU A 232 -13.21 8.76 8.68
C LEU A 232 -12.52 9.89 9.44
N GLN A 233 -13.19 11.07 9.58
CA GLN A 233 -12.70 12.33 10.13
C GLN A 233 -11.46 12.87 9.42
N CYS A 234 -11.24 12.42 8.17
CA CYS A 234 -10.25 12.95 7.25
C CYS A 234 -10.89 14.05 6.39
#